data_AF-A0A2E2W067-F1
#
_entry.id   AF-A0A2E2W067-F1
#
_cell.length_a   1.000
_cell.length_b   1.000
_cell.length_c   1.000
_cell.angle_alpha   90.00
_cell.angle_beta   90.00
_cell.angle_gamma   90.00
#
_symmetry.space_group_name_H-M   'P 1'
#
loop_
_entity.id
_entity.type
_entity.pdbx_description
1 polymer ?
#
loop_
_entity_poly.entity_id
_entity_poly.type
_entity_poly.pdbx_seq_one_letter_code
_entity_poly.pdbx_strand_id
1 'polypeptide(L)' 'MIMSNSKPLKVPYRLILLDLVGAVLAAMGILQLIDGGSVAAWVMTVVGFLLMMPLVLAIFRLLASPGSKQNDHRGDR' A
#
# COMPACT_ATOMS: atom_id res chain seq x y z
N MET A 1 -27.31 -7.79 22.40
CA MET A 1 -27.00 -6.95 21.21
C MET A 1 -25.48 -6.94 21.06
N ILE A 2 -24.92 -7.77 20.17
CA ILE A 2 -23.47 -7.86 19.98
C ILE A 2 -23.05 -6.70 19.08
N MET A 3 -22.51 -5.65 19.70
CA MET A 3 -22.01 -4.48 18.98
C MET A 3 -20.68 -4.84 18.31
N SER A 4 -20.74 -5.24 17.04
CA SER A 4 -19.57 -5.46 16.20
C SER A 4 -18.83 -4.15 16.02
N ASN A 5 -17.79 -3.94 16.85
CA ASN A 5 -16.93 -2.78 16.77
C ASN A 5 -15.88 -3.03 15.67
N SER A 6 -16.32 -2.95 14.41
CA SER A 6 -15.47 -2.93 13.23
C SER A 6 -14.73 -1.59 13.19
N LYS A 7 -13.59 -1.52 13.91
CA LYS A 7 -12.63 -0.43 13.75
C LYS A 7 -12.36 -0.28 12.25
N PRO A 8 -12.65 0.88 11.62
CA PRO A 8 -12.37 1.05 10.20
C PRO A 8 -10.89 0.83 10.01
N LEU A 9 -10.53 -0.08 9.11
CA LEU A 9 -9.16 -0.24 8.62
C LEU A 9 -8.71 1.14 8.14
N LYS A 10 -7.97 1.85 8.99
CA LYS A 10 -7.48 3.18 8.66
C LYS A 10 -6.28 2.99 7.76
N VAL A 11 -6.52 2.59 6.51
CA VAL A 11 -5.49 2.57 5.48
C VAL A 11 -4.96 4.01 5.39
N PRO A 12 -3.66 4.24 5.64
CA PRO A 12 -3.11 5.57 5.60
C PRO A 12 -3.39 6.19 4.23
N TYR A 13 -4.18 7.28 4.19
CA TYR A 13 -4.49 8.00 2.94
C TYR A 13 -3.23 8.36 2.14
N ARG A 14 -2.12 8.63 2.86
CA ARG A 14 -0.80 8.90 2.27
C ARG A 14 -0.25 7.73 1.45
N LEU A 15 -0.54 6.47 1.82
CA LEU A 15 -0.08 5.29 1.08
C LEU A 15 -0.86 5.12 -0.23
N ILE A 16 -2.16 5.39 -0.22
CA ILE A 16 -2.99 5.37 -1.43
C ILE A 16 -2.54 6.47 -2.38
N LEU A 17 -2.26 7.67 -1.86
CA LEU A 17 -1.76 8.77 -2.67
C LEU A 17 -0.38 8.44 -3.28
N LEU A 18 0.53 7.83 -2.50
CA LEU A 18 1.83 7.39 -2.98
C LEU A 18 1.71 6.35 -4.11
N ASP A 19 0.81 5.38 -3.94
CA ASP A 19 0.53 4.36 -4.94
C ASP A 19 0.00 4.96 -6.24
N LEU A 20 -0.95 5.90 -6.15
CA LEU A 20 -1.47 6.63 -7.30
C LEU A 20 -0.37 7.40 -8.04
N VAL A 21 0.53 8.07 -7.30
CA VAL A 21 1.69 8.76 -7.88
C VAL A 21 2.62 7.76 -8.57
N GLY A 22 2.88 6.61 -7.95
CA GLY A 22 3.65 5.51 -8.54
C GLY A 22 3.03 5.01 -9.86
N ALA A 23 1.70 4.86 -9.91
CA ALA A 23 0.96 4.44 -11.10
C ALA A 23 1.10 5.43 -12.25
N VAL A 24 0.96 6.73 -11.95
CA VAL A 24 1.11 7.78 -12.96
C VAL A 24 2.55 7.80 -13.50
N LEU A 25 3.55 7.68 -12.63
CA LEU A 25 4.96 7.63 -13.05
C LEU A 25 5.26 6.39 -13.90
N ALA A 26 4.75 5.23 -13.51
CA ALA A 26 4.91 4.00 -14.28
C ALA A 26 4.25 4.12 -15.67
N ALA A 27 3.03 4.66 -15.73
CA ALA A 27 2.31 4.88 -16.99
C ALA A 27 3.05 5.86 -17.91
N MET A 28 3.58 6.97 -17.36
CA MET A 28 4.41 7.91 -18.12
C MET A 28 5.70 7.27 -18.62
N GLY A 29 6.36 6.45 -17.79
CA GLY A 29 7.54 5.70 -18.18
C GLY A 29 7.26 4.73 -19.33
N ILE A 30 6.15 3.98 -19.25
CA ILE A 30 5.71 3.05 -20.32
C ILE A 30 5.40 3.81 -21.61
N LEU A 31 4.75 4.97 -21.53
CA LEU A 31 4.45 5.79 -22.70
C LEU A 31 5.73 6.28 -23.40
N GLN A 32 6.71 6.77 -22.64
CA GLN A 32 8.02 7.15 -23.18
C GLN A 32 8.82 5.97 -23.74
N LEU A 33 8.63 4.78 -23.18
CA LEU A 33 9.20 3.54 -23.68
C LEU A 33 8.69 3.21 -25.09
N ILE A 34 7.41 3.44 -25.34
CA ILE A 34 6.76 3.22 -26.65
C ILE A 34 7.21 4.27 -27.67
N ASP A 35 7.34 5.54 -27.26
CA ASP A 35 7.67 6.65 -28.18
C ASP A 35 9.15 6.73 -28.62
N GLY A 36 10.05 5.99 -27.97
CA GLY A 36 11.47 6.07 -28.32
C GLY A 36 12.46 5.41 -27.35
N GLY A 37 11.96 4.74 -26.29
CA GLY A 37 12.75 3.79 -25.51
C GLY A 37 14.02 4.35 -24.89
N SER A 38 13.93 5.42 -24.10
CA SER A 38 15.08 5.93 -23.33
C SER A 38 15.35 5.06 -22.08
N VAL A 39 16.62 4.91 -21.69
CA VAL A 39 17.01 4.30 -20.40
C VAL A 39 16.33 5.01 -19.23
N ALA A 40 16.10 6.32 -19.34
CA ALA A 40 15.36 7.08 -18.34
C ALA A 40 13.91 6.60 -18.17
N ALA A 41 13.25 6.19 -19.26
CA ALA A 41 11.88 5.69 -19.24
C ALA A 41 11.78 4.33 -18.54
N TRP A 42 12.79 3.47 -18.74
CA TRP A 42 12.95 2.22 -17.98
C TRP A 42 13.09 2.48 -16.48
N VAL A 43 13.98 3.39 -16.09
CA VAL A 43 14.20 3.75 -14.69
C VAL A 43 12.92 4.33 -14.08
N MET A 44 12.22 5.23 -14.79
CA MET A 44 10.98 5.84 -14.33
C MET A 44 9.87 4.79 -14.11
N THR A 45 9.79 3.80 -15.00
CA THR A 45 8.84 2.69 -14.89
C THR A 45 9.13 1.84 -13.66
N VAL A 46 10.39 1.42 -13.47
CA VAL A 46 10.81 0.61 -12.32
C VAL A 46 10.60 1.36 -11.00
N VAL A 47 10.93 2.66 -10.96
CA VAL A 47 10.71 3.50 -9.78
C VAL A 47 9.22 3.65 -9.48
N GLY A 48 8.37 3.82 -10.49
CA GLY A 48 6.93 3.85 -10.34
C GLY A 48 6.37 2.57 -9.69
N PHE A 49 6.86 1.41 -10.12
CA PHE A 49 6.50 0.12 -9.50
C PHE A 49 7.01 0.00 -8.05
N LEU A 50 8.23 0.46 -7.76
CA LEU A 50 8.77 0.44 -6.39
C LEU A 50 7.98 1.33 -5.43
N LEU A 51 7.43 2.45 -5.92
CA LEU A 51 6.58 3.34 -5.13
C LEU A 51 5.23 2.73 -4.74
N MET A 52 4.77 1.68 -5.43
CA MET A 52 3.55 0.93 -5.09
C MET A 52 3.78 -0.13 -3.99
N MET A 53 5.02 -0.60 -3.83
CA MET A 53 5.37 -1.64 -2.84
C MET A 53 4.96 -1.34 -1.39
N PRO A 54 5.07 -0.09 -0.88
CA PRO A 54 4.63 0.25 0.47
C PRO A 54 3.13 0.01 0.71
N LEU A 55 2.28 0.25 -0.30
CA LEU A 55 0.85 -0.01 -0.20
C LEU A 55 0.59 -1.52 -0.12
N VAL A 56 1.23 -2.29 -1.00
CA VAL A 56 1.15 -3.76 -1.00
C VAL A 56 1.59 -4.32 0.35
N LEU A 57 2.73 -3.89 0.88
CA LEU A 57 3.23 -4.33 2.19
C LEU A 57 2.29 -3.94 3.34
N ALA A 58 1.69 -2.75 3.28
CA ALA A 58 0.71 -2.32 4.28
C ALA A 58 -0.56 -3.18 4.26
N ILE A 59 -1.06 -3.52 3.07
CA ILE A 59 -2.19 -4.44 2.89
C ILE A 59 -1.83 -5.83 3.42
N PHE A 60 -0.64 -6.36 3.10
CA PHE A 60 -0.16 -7.63 3.63
C PHE A 60 -0.03 -7.61 5.15
N ARG A 61 0.51 -6.56 5.76
CA ARG A 61 0.58 -6.43 7.23
C ARG A 61 -0.80 -6.39 7.86
N LEU A 62 -1.76 -5.79 7.18
CA LEU A 62 -3.13 -5.70 7.66
C LEU A 62 -3.84 -7.05 7.54
N LEU A 63 -3.68 -7.75 6.43
CA LEU A 63 -4.19 -9.11 6.20
C LEU A 63 -3.50 -10.17 7.08
N ALA A 64 -2.20 -10.00 7.35
CA ALA A 64 -1.39 -10.84 8.23
C ALA A 64 -1.57 -10.51 9.72
N SER A 65 -2.35 -9.47 10.03
CA SER A 65 -2.84 -9.20 11.39
C SER A 65 -4.33 -9.53 11.56
N PRO A 66 -4.80 -10.78 11.30
CA PRO A 66 -6.05 -11.23 11.87
C PRO A 66 -5.72 -11.74 13.28
N GLY A 67 -5.90 -10.89 14.30
CA GLY A 67 -6.22 -11.40 15.63
C GLY A 67 -5.21 -11.27 16.77
N SER A 68 -4.32 -10.27 16.80
CA SER A 68 -3.78 -9.83 18.11
C SER A 68 -4.71 -8.83 18.77
N LYS A 69 -5.97 -9.24 19.00
CA LYS A 69 -6.67 -8.74 20.19
C LYS A 69 -6.09 -9.53 21.35
N GLN A 70 -4.95 -9.01 21.80
CA GLN A 70 -4.51 -9.00 23.18
C GLN A 70 -5.74 -8.93 24.11
N ASN A 71 -6.22 -10.09 24.55
CA ASN A 71 -7.03 -10.21 25.75
C ASN A 71 -6.08 -10.00 26.93
N ASP A 72 -5.60 -8.77 27.11
CA ASP A 72 -5.13 -8.31 28.41
C ASP A 72 -6.36 -7.99 29.25
N HIS A 73 -7.10 -9.03 29.65
CA HIS A 73 -7.70 -9.02 30.97
C HIS A 73 -6.74 -9.74 31.91
N ARG A 74 -5.70 -8.97 32.23
CA ARG A 74 -5.09 -8.89 33.54
C ARG A 74 -6.18 -9.13 34.59
N GLY A 75 -5.98 -10.16 35.41
CA GLY A 75 -6.88 -10.49 36.49
C GLY A 75 -7.09 -9.30 37.42
N ASP A 76 -8.31 -9.20 37.92
CA ASP A 76 -8.53 -8.70 39.27
C ASP A 76 -9.17 -9.85 40.05
N ARG A 77 -8.51 -10.12 41.18
CA ARG A 77 -8.87 -11.10 42.19
C ARG A 77 -10.16 -10.73 42.90
#